data_AF-A0A1G1F1Q0-F1
#
_entry.id   AF-A0A1G1F1Q0-F1
#
_cell.length_a   1.000
_cell.length_b   1.000
_cell.length_c   1.000
_cell.angle_alpha   90.00
_cell.angle_beta   90.00
_cell.angle_gamma   90.00
#
_symmetry.space_group_name_H-M   'P 1'
#
loop_
_entity.id
_entity.type
_entity.pdbx_description
1 polymer ?
#
loop_
_entity_poly.entity_id
_entity_poly.type
_entity_poly.pdbx_seq_one_letter_code
_entity_poly.pdbx_strand_id
1 'polypeptide(L)'
;MENKIYLFIICILFLALAACARQPAYSEPPIVGNEVVIAAAAVKQDEPLFFTYRYKEKNISFFVVRINNEMFSFLDACQKCYPKKLGYKYIEGRVICRACNMGYPVAEIEKGFGSCIPIKIPGALNAGKYVIPVSTLEAMSDKF
;
A
#
# COMPACT_ATOMS: atom_id res chain seq x y z
N MET A 1 8.58 -34.56 -34.65
CA MET A 1 7.76 -33.37 -34.32
C MET A 1 7.28 -33.38 -32.87
N GLU A 2 7.09 -34.55 -32.25
CA GLU A 2 6.63 -34.69 -30.86
C GLU A 2 7.58 -34.08 -29.82
N ASN A 3 8.90 -34.19 -29.99
CA ASN A 3 9.87 -33.58 -29.06
C ASN A 3 9.80 -32.04 -29.02
N LYS A 4 9.39 -31.38 -30.12
CA LYS A 4 9.22 -29.92 -30.15
C LYS A 4 7.96 -29.48 -29.40
N ILE A 5 6.91 -30.30 -29.41
CA ILE A 5 5.66 -30.06 -28.66
C ILE A 5 5.90 -30.22 -27.16
N TYR A 6 6.63 -31.26 -26.72
CA TYR A 6 7.00 -31.41 -25.31
C TYR A 6 7.92 -30.27 -24.82
N LEU A 7 8.89 -29.84 -25.64
CA LEU A 7 9.75 -28.71 -25.31
C LEU A 7 8.95 -27.41 -25.17
N PHE A 8 7.93 -27.20 -26.02
CA PHE A 8 7.06 -26.02 -25.97
C PHE A 8 6.12 -26.04 -24.77
N ILE A 9 5.56 -27.21 -24.42
CA ILE A 9 4.71 -27.39 -23.23
C ILE A 9 5.52 -27.18 -21.95
N ILE A 10 6.76 -27.69 -21.87
CA ILE A 10 7.66 -27.45 -20.72
C ILE A 10 8.02 -25.96 -20.61
N CYS A 11 8.23 -25.27 -21.74
CA CYS A 11 8.50 -23.83 -21.75
C CYS A 11 7.30 -23.01 -21.24
N ILE A 12 6.08 -23.33 -21.68
CA ILE A 12 4.84 -22.68 -21.21
C ILE A 12 4.60 -22.95 -19.71
N LEU A 13 4.88 -24.17 -19.24
CA LEU A 13 4.76 -24.55 -17.83
C LEU A 13 5.79 -23.80 -16.94
N PHE A 14 6.99 -23.54 -17.47
CA PHE A 14 8.01 -22.73 -16.79
C PHE A 14 7.68 -21.23 -16.78
N LEU A 15 7.11 -20.68 -17.87
CA LEU A 15 6.70 -19.27 -17.96
C LEU A 15 5.55 -18.92 -16.99
N ALA A 16 4.68 -19.88 -16.66
CA ALA A 16 3.57 -19.67 -15.72
C ALA A 16 4.03 -19.52 -14.25
N LEU A 17 5.22 -20.02 -13.90
CA LEU A 17 5.77 -19.95 -12.53
C LEU A 17 6.51 -18.63 -12.23
N ALA A 18 6.71 -17.77 -13.24
CA ALA A 18 7.40 -16.49 -13.10
C ALA A 18 6.47 -15.30 -12.80
N ALA A 19 5.19 -15.55 -12.49
CA ALA A 19 4.30 -14.52 -11.97
C ALA A 19 4.67 -14.20 -10.51
N CYS A 20 5.78 -13.49 -10.30
CA CYS A 20 6.09 -12.87 -9.02
C CYS A 20 4.95 -11.92 -8.68
N ALA A 21 4.11 -12.32 -7.72
CA ALA A 21 3.10 -11.45 -7.15
C ALA A 21 3.81 -10.21 -6.59
N ARG A 22 3.65 -9.07 -7.28
CA ARG A 22 4.23 -7.78 -6.89
C ARG A 22 3.12 -6.90 -6.35
N GLN A 23 3.48 -6.00 -5.43
CA GLN A 23 2.57 -4.96 -4.97
C GLN A 23 2.00 -4.14 -6.15
N PRO A 24 0.70 -3.80 -6.15
CA PRO A 24 0.14 -2.89 -7.14
C PRO A 24 0.83 -1.54 -7.09
N ALA A 25 1.00 -0.91 -8.25
CA ALA A 25 1.35 0.51 -8.33
C ALA A 25 0.06 1.33 -8.40
N TYR A 26 -0.01 2.38 -7.60
CA TYR A 26 -1.11 3.35 -7.58
C TYR A 26 -0.66 4.67 -8.22
N SER A 27 -1.57 5.65 -8.32
CA SER A 27 -1.23 6.99 -8.78
C SER A 27 -0.16 7.65 -7.90
N GLU A 28 0.72 8.44 -8.51
CA GLU A 28 1.68 9.25 -7.74
C GLU A 28 0.94 10.30 -6.91
N PRO A 29 1.39 10.57 -5.66
CA PRO A 29 0.78 11.60 -4.83
C PRO A 29 1.15 13.01 -5.33
N PRO A 30 0.29 14.02 -5.14
CA PRO A 30 0.69 15.40 -5.36
C PRO A 30 1.79 15.80 -4.37
N ILE A 31 2.87 16.38 -4.89
CA ILE A 31 4.02 16.87 -4.10
C ILE A 31 4.13 18.38 -4.26
N VAL A 32 4.28 19.09 -3.14
CA VAL A 32 4.55 20.53 -3.10
C VAL A 32 5.75 20.76 -2.18
N GLY A 33 6.87 21.22 -2.74
CA GLY A 33 8.12 21.33 -1.99
C GLY A 33 8.59 19.96 -1.49
N ASN A 34 8.71 19.80 -0.18
CA ASN A 34 9.15 18.55 0.46
C ASN A 34 8.00 17.79 1.16
N GLU A 35 6.77 18.02 0.72
CA GLU A 35 5.57 17.45 1.31
C GLU A 35 4.69 16.78 0.24
N VAL A 36 4.15 15.62 0.58
CA VAL A 36 2.95 15.09 -0.07
C VAL A 36 1.75 15.88 0.45
N VAL A 37 0.92 16.40 -0.45
CA VAL A 37 -0.22 17.27 -0.11
C VAL A 37 -1.50 16.69 -0.69
N ILE A 38 -2.37 16.19 0.16
CA ILE A 38 -3.63 15.56 -0.22
C ILE A 38 -4.79 16.46 0.22
N ALA A 39 -5.69 16.80 -0.71
CA ALA A 39 -6.89 17.54 -0.36
C ALA A 39 -7.77 16.68 0.56
N ALA A 40 -8.09 17.16 1.76
CA ALA A 40 -8.84 16.38 2.74
C ALA A 40 -10.25 16.03 2.23
N ALA A 41 -10.82 16.86 1.36
CA ALA A 41 -12.11 16.62 0.69
C ALA A 41 -12.08 15.45 -0.33
N ALA A 42 -10.90 15.07 -0.84
CA ALA A 42 -10.76 13.94 -1.74
C ALA A 42 -10.78 12.58 -1.01
N VAL A 43 -10.58 12.58 0.31
CA VAL A 43 -10.56 11.37 1.14
C VAL A 43 -11.92 11.20 1.80
N LYS A 44 -12.68 10.21 1.29
CA LYS A 44 -13.99 9.85 1.82
C LYS A 44 -13.88 9.14 3.18
N GLN A 45 -14.98 9.17 3.91
CA GLN A 45 -15.12 8.46 5.18
C GLN A 45 -14.98 6.94 4.95
N ASP A 46 -14.09 6.30 5.71
CA ASP A 46 -13.81 4.86 5.73
C ASP A 46 -13.38 4.21 4.40
N GLU A 47 -12.96 5.01 3.41
CA GLU A 47 -12.46 4.55 2.11
C GLU A 47 -10.99 5.01 1.92
N PRO A 48 -10.01 4.10 2.02
CA PRO A 48 -8.60 4.46 1.87
C PRO A 48 -8.27 4.89 0.44
N LEU A 49 -7.56 6.02 0.31
CA LEU A 49 -7.00 6.50 -0.94
C LEU A 49 -5.51 6.14 -1.04
N PHE A 50 -5.16 5.28 -2.00
CA PHE A 50 -3.81 4.74 -2.17
C PHE A 50 -2.96 5.58 -3.13
N PHE A 51 -1.66 5.65 -2.84
CA PHE A 51 -0.66 6.32 -3.64
C PHE A 51 0.64 5.52 -3.69
N THR A 52 1.44 5.75 -4.73
CA THR A 52 2.80 5.24 -4.83
C THR A 52 3.78 6.39 -5.04
N TYR A 53 4.67 6.61 -4.08
CA TYR A 53 5.80 7.53 -4.21
C TYR A 53 7.04 6.77 -4.69
N ARG A 54 7.71 7.29 -5.73
CA ARG A 54 8.94 6.70 -6.26
C ARG A 54 10.15 7.34 -5.59
N TYR A 55 10.99 6.51 -5.00
CA TYR A 55 12.24 6.95 -4.38
C TYR A 55 13.37 6.00 -4.76
N LYS A 56 14.35 6.51 -5.51
CA LYS A 56 15.41 5.69 -6.13
C LYS A 56 14.77 4.57 -6.97
N GLU A 57 15.13 3.31 -6.72
CA GLU A 57 14.57 2.14 -7.40
C GLU A 57 13.37 1.52 -6.68
N LYS A 58 12.87 2.16 -5.62
CA LYS A 58 11.79 1.63 -4.78
C LYS A 58 10.47 2.37 -5.01
N ASN A 59 9.39 1.60 -4.99
CA ASN A 59 8.01 2.09 -4.98
C ASN A 59 7.48 2.06 -3.54
N ILE A 60 7.39 3.22 -2.91
CA ILE A 60 6.90 3.37 -1.54
C ILE A 60 5.40 3.64 -1.62
N SER A 61 4.60 2.60 -1.41
CA SER A 61 3.15 2.73 -1.47
C SER A 61 2.55 2.98 -0.09
N PHE A 62 1.57 3.87 -0.02
CA PHE A 62 0.89 4.25 1.22
C PHE A 62 -0.56 4.58 0.91
N PHE A 63 -1.37 4.73 1.95
CA PHE A 63 -2.73 5.20 1.81
C PHE A 63 -3.09 6.17 2.92
N VAL A 64 -4.03 7.06 2.61
CA VAL A 64 -4.64 7.99 3.55
C VAL A 64 -6.10 7.63 3.70
N VAL A 65 -6.61 7.69 4.92
CA VAL A 65 -7.99 7.32 5.24
C VAL A 65 -8.58 8.28 6.25
N ARG A 66 -9.89 8.52 6.14
CA ARG A 66 -10.66 9.31 7.09
C ARG A 66 -11.50 8.41 7.98
N ILE A 67 -11.34 8.52 9.29
CA ILE A 67 -12.05 7.73 10.30
C ILE A 67 -12.57 8.70 11.36
N ASN A 68 -13.89 8.71 11.62
CA ASN A 68 -14.53 9.64 12.57
C ASN A 68 -14.12 11.10 12.34
N ASN A 69 -14.09 11.53 11.07
CA ASN A 69 -13.64 12.85 10.62
C ASN A 69 -12.15 13.18 10.83
N GLU A 70 -11.38 12.30 11.47
CA GLU A 70 -9.93 12.41 11.59
C GLU A 70 -9.22 11.74 10.41
N MET A 71 -8.00 12.18 10.11
CA MET A 71 -7.23 11.73 8.95
C MET A 71 -5.99 10.97 9.42
N PHE A 72 -5.75 9.82 8.81
CA PHE A 72 -4.63 8.96 9.13
C PHE A 72 -3.90 8.50 7.87
N SER A 73 -2.61 8.24 8.01
CA SER A 73 -1.77 7.71 6.95
C SER A 73 -1.05 6.45 7.39
N PHE A 74 -1.00 5.49 6.49
CA PHE A 74 -0.34 4.20 6.71
C PHE A 74 0.43 3.79 5.47
N LEU A 75 1.55 3.09 5.64
CA LEU A 75 2.18 2.39 4.53
C LEU A 75 1.26 1.27 4.04
N ASP A 76 1.30 1.02 2.73
CA ASP A 76 0.76 -0.20 2.14
C ASP A 76 1.73 -1.38 2.41
N ALA A 77 2.10 -1.55 3.68
CA ALA A 77 3.05 -2.52 4.20
C ALA A 77 2.66 -2.93 5.62
N CYS A 78 2.66 -4.24 5.87
CA CYS A 78 2.27 -4.84 7.15
C CYS A 78 3.46 -4.91 8.12
N GLN A 79 3.26 -4.62 9.40
CA GLN A 79 4.32 -4.72 10.41
C GLN A 79 5.09 -6.04 10.38
N LYS A 80 4.37 -7.16 10.19
CA LYS A 80 4.96 -8.51 10.14
C LYS A 80 5.19 -9.04 8.72
N CYS A 81 4.29 -8.73 7.79
CA CYS A 81 4.31 -9.34 6.45
C CYS A 81 4.99 -8.50 5.38
N TYR A 82 5.50 -7.30 5.69
CA TYR A 82 6.20 -6.46 4.71
C TYR A 82 7.35 -7.16 3.95
N PRO A 83 8.09 -8.16 4.49
CA PRO A 83 9.11 -8.85 3.70
C PRO A 83 8.58 -9.52 2.43
N LYS A 84 7.27 -9.82 2.37
CA LYS A 84 6.61 -10.37 1.18
C LYS A 84 6.26 -9.32 0.12
N LYS A 85 6.28 -8.02 0.45
CA LYS A 85 6.06 -6.91 -0.50
C LYS A 85 4.74 -7.02 -1.29
N LEU A 86 3.64 -7.40 -0.61
CA LEU A 86 2.31 -7.55 -1.22
C LEU A 86 1.30 -6.48 -0.77
N GLY A 87 1.57 -5.77 0.32
CA GLY A 87 0.67 -4.76 0.88
C GLY A 87 -0.73 -5.26 1.25
N TYR A 88 -1.71 -4.39 1.08
CA TYR A 88 -3.10 -4.47 1.49
C TYR A 88 -4.06 -4.12 0.37
N LYS A 89 -5.18 -4.82 0.33
CA LYS A 89 -6.33 -4.51 -0.52
C LYS A 89 -7.48 -3.97 0.33
N TYR A 90 -8.25 -3.04 -0.24
CA TYR A 90 -9.51 -2.58 0.32
C TYR A 90 -10.66 -3.34 -0.34
N ILE A 91 -11.53 -3.96 0.46
CA ILE A 91 -12.75 -4.63 0.00
C ILE A 91 -13.85 -4.33 1.02
N GLU A 92 -14.93 -3.69 0.57
CA GLU A 92 -16.18 -3.55 1.34
C GLU A 92 -15.98 -3.06 2.80
N GLY A 93 -15.30 -1.93 2.98
CA GLY A 93 -15.08 -1.36 4.32
C GLY A 93 -13.95 -2.03 5.11
N ARG A 94 -13.20 -2.97 4.52
CA ARG A 94 -12.12 -3.71 5.19
C ARG A 94 -10.78 -3.52 4.49
N VAL A 95 -9.72 -3.43 5.28
CA VAL A 95 -8.32 -3.47 4.80
C VAL A 95 -7.76 -4.85 5.07
N ILE A 96 -7.37 -5.57 4.03
CA ILE A 96 -6.99 -6.99 4.05
C ILE A 96 -5.55 -7.14 3.58
N CYS A 97 -4.69 -7.72 4.41
CA CYS A 97 -3.31 -7.99 4.03
C CYS A 97 -3.27 -9.06 2.93
N ARG A 98 -2.66 -8.75 1.79
CA ARG A 98 -2.55 -9.71 0.67
C ARG A 98 -1.68 -10.93 1.00
N ALA A 99 -0.84 -10.85 2.02
CA ALA A 99 0.07 -11.91 2.43
C ALA A 99 -0.53 -12.92 3.41
N CYS A 100 -1.29 -12.44 4.40
CA CYS A 100 -1.81 -13.26 5.51
C CYS A 100 -3.35 -13.44 5.45
N ASN A 101 -4.04 -12.72 4.54
CA ASN A 101 -5.51 -12.61 4.44
C ASN A 101 -6.23 -12.13 5.71
N MET A 102 -5.50 -11.75 6.76
CA MET A 102 -6.06 -11.04 7.90
C MET A 102 -6.47 -9.64 7.46
N GLY A 103 -7.68 -9.24 7.85
CA GLY A 103 -8.17 -7.90 7.58
C GLY A 103 -9.18 -7.47 8.62
N TYR A 104 -9.33 -6.16 8.74
CA TYR A 104 -10.12 -5.51 9.79
C TYR A 104 -10.99 -4.43 9.18
N PRO A 105 -12.10 -4.05 9.84
CA PRO A 105 -12.85 -2.86 9.47
C PRO A 105 -11.94 -1.63 9.43
N VAL A 106 -12.09 -0.78 8.41
CA VAL A 106 -11.33 0.48 8.29
C VAL A 106 -11.49 1.34 9.55
N ALA A 107 -12.71 1.43 10.08
CA ALA A 107 -13.03 2.20 11.28
C ALA A 107 -12.26 1.77 12.54
N GLU A 108 -11.64 0.58 12.54
CA GLU A 108 -10.88 0.03 13.65
C GLU A 108 -9.38 -0.11 13.37
N ILE A 109 -8.93 0.31 12.18
CA ILE A 109 -7.55 0.12 11.73
C ILE A 109 -6.52 0.79 12.66
N GLU A 110 -6.93 1.87 13.34
CA GLU A 110 -6.12 2.63 14.27
C GLU A 110 -5.96 1.92 15.63
N LYS A 111 -6.94 1.10 16.03
CA LYS A 111 -6.90 0.32 17.28
C LYS A 111 -5.87 -0.82 17.22
N GLY A 112 -5.46 -1.22 16.01
CA GLY A 112 -4.31 -2.10 15.83
C GLY A 112 -4.46 -3.48 16.46
N PHE A 113 -5.67 -4.08 16.48
CA PHE A 113 -5.84 -5.41 17.07
C PHE A 113 -5.12 -6.49 16.25
N GLY A 114 -4.12 -7.13 16.87
CA GLY A 114 -3.37 -8.25 16.28
C GLY A 114 -2.03 -7.87 15.63
N SER A 115 -1.28 -8.87 15.16
CA SER A 115 0.10 -8.68 14.66
C SER A 115 0.21 -8.38 13.15
N CYS A 116 -0.89 -8.46 12.39
CA CYS A 116 -0.92 -8.26 10.93
C CYS A 116 -1.55 -6.90 10.56
N ILE A 117 -1.00 -5.78 11.05
CA ILE A 117 -1.56 -4.42 10.87
C ILE A 117 -0.69 -3.50 10.00
N PRO A 118 -1.26 -2.51 9.29
CA PRO A 118 -0.50 -1.53 8.51
C PRO A 118 0.43 -0.69 9.39
N ILE A 119 1.54 -0.25 8.84
CA ILE A 119 2.49 0.62 9.55
C ILE A 119 1.99 2.07 9.46
N LYS A 120 1.58 2.67 10.59
CA LYS A 120 1.17 4.09 10.66
C LYS A 120 2.37 5.00 10.38
N ILE A 121 2.16 6.06 9.61
CA ILE A 121 3.17 7.10 9.36
C ILE A 121 2.62 8.48 9.76
N PRO A 122 3.48 9.37 10.29
CA PRO A 122 3.04 10.71 10.70
C PRO A 122 2.57 11.53 9.50
N GLY A 123 1.48 12.25 9.72
CA GLY A 123 0.93 13.26 8.83
C GLY A 123 0.06 14.23 9.64
N ALA A 124 -0.26 15.38 9.06
CA ALA A 124 -1.01 16.42 9.75
C ALA A 124 -2.08 17.04 8.86
N LEU A 125 -3.23 17.38 9.45
CA LEU A 125 -4.29 18.12 8.76
C LEU A 125 -4.09 19.62 8.99
N ASN A 126 -3.74 20.35 7.94
CA ASN A 126 -3.51 21.80 7.95
C ASN A 126 -4.40 22.47 6.90
N ALA A 127 -5.32 23.34 7.33
CA ALA A 127 -6.17 24.16 6.44
C ALA A 127 -6.83 23.36 5.29
N GLY A 128 -7.43 22.20 5.60
CA GLY A 128 -8.11 21.35 4.61
C GLY A 128 -7.20 20.50 3.72
N LYS A 129 -5.89 20.48 4.02
CA LYS A 129 -4.90 19.63 3.36
C LYS A 129 -4.28 18.68 4.37
N TYR A 130 -4.21 17.41 4.03
CA TYR A 130 -3.45 16.43 4.80
C TYR A 130 -2.03 16.36 4.22
N VAL A 131 -1.04 16.66 5.05
CA VAL A 131 0.38 16.75 4.65
C VAL A 131 1.19 15.63 5.27
N ILE A 132 2.08 15.03 4.47
CA ILE A 132 3.03 14.01 4.89
C ILE A 132 4.41 14.45 4.41
N PRO A 133 5.41 14.65 5.29
CA PRO A 133 6.77 14.99 4.87
C PRO A 133 7.33 13.89 3.96
N VAL A 134 7.94 14.25 2.83
CA VAL A 134 8.56 13.28 1.91
C VAL A 134 9.63 12.46 2.63
N SER A 135 10.40 13.08 3.53
CA SER A 135 11.40 12.41 4.36
C SER A 135 10.81 11.27 5.22
N THR A 136 9.54 11.35 5.60
CA THR A 136 8.85 10.27 6.32
C THR A 136 8.69 9.03 5.44
N LEU A 137 8.36 9.22 4.15
CA LEU A 137 8.24 8.12 3.20
C LEU A 137 9.62 7.51 2.91
N GLU A 138 10.62 8.35 2.65
CA GLU A 138 11.98 7.90 2.32
C GLU A 138 12.64 7.12 3.46
N ALA A 139 12.45 7.55 4.71
CA ALA A 139 12.92 6.84 5.90
C ALA A 139 12.32 5.42 6.05
N MET A 140 11.14 5.19 5.44
CA MET A 140 10.46 3.90 5.47
C MET A 140 10.71 3.04 4.22
N SER A 141 11.63 3.46 3.34
CA SER A 141 11.91 2.78 2.08
C SER A 141 12.34 1.32 2.25
N ASP A 142 12.92 0.90 3.38
CA ASP A 142 13.28 -0.51 3.64
C ASP A 142 12.09 -1.44 3.85
N LYS A 143 10.89 -0.87 4.03
CA LYS A 143 9.64 -1.65 4.04
C LYS A 143 9.21 -2.05 2.63
N PHE A 144 9.78 -1.44 1.58
CA PHE A 144 9.56 -1.73 0.15
C PHE A 144 10.82 -2.27 -0.52
#